data_AF-A0A849C584-F1
#
_entry.id   AF-A0A849C584-F1
#
_cell.length_a   1.000
_cell.length_b   1.000
_cell.length_c   1.000
_cell.angle_alpha   90.00
_cell.angle_beta   90.00
_cell.angle_gamma   90.00
#
_symmetry.space_group_name_H-M   'P 1'
#
loop_
_entity.id
_entity.type
_entity.pdbx_description
1 polymer ?
#
loop_
_entity_poly.entity_id
_entity_poly.type
_entity_poly.pdbx_seq_one_letter_code
_entity_poly.pdbx_strand_id
1 'polypeptide(L)' 'MPDFRVLWEIDLTAATPRAAARLARDIQLDIDSTAAVFIVTSSVDTIAQTVDLAVTDPPPR' A
#
# COMPACT_ATOMS: atom_id res chain seq x y z
N MET A 1 -8.44 12.40 18.21
CA MET A 1 -8.50 12.03 16.78
C MET A 1 -7.98 10.61 16.68
N PRO A 2 -8.57 9.72 15.87
CA PRO A 2 -8.09 8.34 15.73
C PRO A 2 -6.71 8.31 15.08
N ASP A 3 -5.85 7.39 15.55
CA ASP A 3 -4.57 7.09 14.92
C ASP A 3 -4.77 6.03 13.84
N PHE A 4 -4.18 6.24 12.67
CA PHE A 4 -4.20 5.28 11.57
C PHE A 4 -2.81 4.72 11.34
N ARG A 5 -2.70 3.40 11.25
CA ARG A 5 -1.49 2.71 10.83
C ARG A 5 -1.72 2.13 9.45
N VAL A 6 -0.82 2.48 8.53
CA VAL A 6 -0.82 1.96 7.16
C VAL A 6 0.36 1.00 7.02
N LEU A 7 0.07 -0.23 6.66
CA LEU A 7 1.04 -1.20 6.18
C LEU A 7 0.92 -1.29 4.66
N TRP A 8 2.06 -1.20 3.98
CA TRP A 8 2.15 -1.35 2.54
C TRP A 8 2.88 -2.65 2.23
N GLU A 9 2.25 -3.51 1.44
CA GLU A 9 2.77 -4.81 1.04
C GLU A 9 2.98 -4.80 -0.48
N ILE A 10 4.18 -5.18 -0.92
CA ILE A 10 4.51 -5.29 -2.34
C ILE A 10 5.21 -6.61 -2.61
N ASP A 11 4.86 -7.22 -3.73
CA ASP A 11 5.56 -8.38 -4.26
C ASP A 11 6.39 -7.95 -5.47
N LEU A 12 7.70 -8.17 -5.39
CA LEU A 12 8.65 -7.81 -6.43
C LEU A 12 9.79 -8.81 -6.49
N THR A 13 10.28 -9.04 -7.71
CA THR A 13 11.41 -9.93 -7.96
C THR A 13 12.65 -9.12 -8.31
N ALA A 14 13.77 -9.37 -7.64
CA ALA A 14 15.05 -8.74 -7.94
C ALA A 14 16.23 -9.69 -7.70
N ALA A 15 17.34 -9.44 -8.40
CA ALA A 15 18.52 -10.32 -8.36
C ALA A 15 19.29 -10.28 -7.02
N THR A 16 19.13 -9.23 -6.21
CA THR A 16 19.80 -9.09 -4.90
C THR A 16 18.91 -8.37 -3.89
N PRO A 17 19.13 -8.55 -2.57
CA PRO A 17 18.37 -7.84 -1.54
C PRO A 17 18.48 -6.31 -1.65
N ARG A 18 19.66 -5.78 -2.01
CA ARG A 18 19.86 -4.33 -2.21
C ARG A 18 19.09 -3.81 -3.41
N ALA A 19 19.00 -4.59 -4.49
CA ALA A 19 18.20 -4.23 -5.66
C ALA A 19 16.69 -4.26 -5.33
N ALA A 20 16.23 -5.27 -4.58
CA ALA A 20 14.84 -5.34 -4.10
C ALA A 20 14.46 -4.10 -3.28
N ALA A 21 15.29 -3.71 -2.31
CA ALA A 21 15.03 -2.54 -1.46
C ALA A 21 15.06 -1.21 -2.24
N ARG A 22 15.94 -1.08 -3.23
CA ARG A 22 15.96 0.10 -4.11
C ARG A 22 14.70 0.18 -4.96
N LEU A 23 14.32 -0.93 -5.60
CA LEU A 23 13.11 -1.01 -6.42
C LEU A 23 11.85 -0.71 -5.59
N ALA A 24 11.74 -1.28 -4.38
CA ALA A 24 10.67 -0.98 -3.45
C ALA A 24 10.55 0.52 -3.14
N ARG A 25 11.68 1.17 -2.84
CA ARG A 25 11.72 2.61 -2.55
C ARG A 25 11.36 3.46 -3.76
N ASP A 26 11.85 3.09 -4.95
CA ASP A 26 11.57 3.84 -6.17
C ASP A 26 10.07 3.77 -6.50
N ILE A 27 9.46 2.59 -6.37
CA ILE A 27 8.00 2.38 -6.49
C ILE A 27 7.23 3.19 -5.43
N GLN A 28 7.74 3.31 -4.20
CA GLN A 28 7.09 4.08 -3.14
C GLN A 28 7.12 5.59 -3.40
N LEU A 29 8.16 6.09 -4.04
CA LEU A 29 8.37 7.51 -4.31
C LEU A 29 7.79 7.95 -5.66
N ASP A 30 7.50 7.00 -6.55
CA ASP A 30 6.87 7.26 -7.83
C ASP A 30 5.39 7.59 -7.64
N ILE A 31 5.00 8.81 -8.05
CA ILE A 31 3.63 9.32 -7.96
C ILE A 31 2.68 8.59 -8.93
N ASP A 32 3.23 7.99 -9.98
CA ASP A 32 2.49 7.22 -10.99
C ASP A 32 2.50 5.71 -10.67
N SER A 33 3.06 5.32 -9.52
CA SER A 33 3.14 3.93 -9.07
C SER A 33 1.76 3.30 -8.91
N THR A 34 1.58 2.12 -9.51
CA THR A 34 0.34 1.34 -9.45
C THR A 34 0.29 0.38 -8.26
N ALA A 35 1.19 0.52 -7.28
CA ALA A 35 1.17 -0.32 -6.08
C ALA A 35 -0.08 -0.01 -5.25
N ALA A 36 -1.06 -0.92 -5.31
CA ALA A 36 -2.44 -0.60 -4.95
C ALA A 36 -2.96 -1.19 -3.65
N VAL A 37 -2.25 -2.15 -3.03
CA VAL A 37 -2.76 -2.86 -1.84
C VAL A 37 -2.19 -2.28 -0.55
N PHE A 38 -3.08 -1.83 0.33
CA PHE A 38 -2.76 -1.26 1.62
C PHE A 38 -3.58 -1.93 2.72
N ILE A 39 -2.96 -2.20 3.86
CA ILE A 39 -3.68 -2.64 5.06
C ILE A 39 -3.73 -1.45 6.01
N VAL A 40 -4.93 -0.94 6.25
CA VAL A 40 -5.18 0.19 7.14
C VAL A 40 -5.82 -0.32 8.43
N THR A 41 -5.24 0.06 9.56
CA THR A 41 -5.79 -0.24 10.90
C THR A 41 -6.04 1.07 11.64
N SER A 42 -7.20 1.15 12.30
CA SER A 42 -7.61 2.28 13.12
C SER A 42 -7.38 1.95 14.59
N SER A 43 -6.97 2.93 15.40
CA SER A 43 -6.87 2.75 16.85
C SER A 43 -8.23 2.58 17.55
N VAL A 44 -9.32 2.87 16.84
CA VAL A 44 -10.71 2.80 17.35
C VAL A 44 -11.40 1.52 16.91
N ASP A 45 -10.99 0.96 15.77
CA ASP A 45 -11.57 -0.26 15.20
C ASP A 45 -10.53 -1.38 15.18
N THR A 46 -10.81 -2.49 15.86
CA THR A 46 -9.90 -3.66 15.89
C THR A 46 -9.84 -4.42 14.55
N ILE A 47 -10.49 -3.89 13.50
CA ILE A 47 -10.62 -4.53 12.20
C ILE A 47 -9.62 -3.88 11.23
N ALA A 48 -8.71 -4.69 10.70
CA ALA A 48 -7.84 -4.28 9.60
C ALA A 48 -8.65 -4.23 8.30
N GLN A 49 -8.54 -3.12 7.58
CA GLN A 49 -9.17 -2.93 6.27
C GLN A 49 -8.11 -3.10 5.19
N THR A 50 -8.28 -4.09 4.32
CA THR A 50 -7.51 -4.18 3.07
C THR A 50 -8.15 -3.25 2.05
N VAL A 51 -7.36 -2.30 1.57
CA VAL A 51 -7.74 -1.31 0.57
C VAL A 51 -6.94 -1.62 -0.69
N ASP A 52 -7.65 -1.95 -1.78
CA ASP A 52 -7.07 -2.09 -3.11
C ASP A 52 -7.45 -0.86 -3.95
N LEU A 53 -6.50 0.06 -4.13
CA LEU A 53 -6.69 1.29 -4.91
C LEU A 53 -6.77 1.06 -6.42
N ALA A 54 -6.44 -0.13 -6.93
CA ALA A 54 -6.58 -0.46 -8.35
C ALA A 54 -8.02 -0.84 -8.72
N VAL A 55 -8.83 -1.19 -7.72
CA VAL A 55 -10.27 -1.36 -7.87
C VAL A 55 -10.90 0.02 -7.69
N THR A 56 -11.16 0.73 -8.79
CA THR A 56 -11.94 1.98 -8.75
C THR A 56 -13.28 1.70 -8.06
N ASP A 57 -13.52 2.31 -6.90
CA ASP A 57 -14.86 2.39 -6.32
C ASP A 57 -15.81 2.96 -7.40
N PRO A 58 -16.98 2.34 -7.64
CA PRO A 58 -17.96 2.92 -8.55
C PRO A 58 -18.33 4.33 -8.03
N PRO A 59 -18.38 5.36 -8.89
CA PRO A 59 -18.66 6.71 -8.45
C PRO A 59 -19.99 6.75 -7.68
N PRO A 60 -20.07 7.49 -6.56
CA PRO A 60 -21.31 7.64 -5.82
C PRO A 60 -22.37 8.26 -6.75
N ARG A 61 -23.56 7.65 -6.82
CA ARG A 61 -24.73 8.22 -7.50
C ARG A 61 -25.39 9.29 -6.65
#